data_AF-A0A173V844-F1
#
_entry.id   AF-A0A173V844-F1
#
_cell.length_a   1.000
_cell.length_b   1.000
_cell.length_c   1.000
_cell.angle_alpha   90.00
_cell.angle_beta   90.00
_cell.angle_gamma   90.00
#
_symmetry.space_group_name_H-M   'P 1'
#
loop_
_entity.id
_entity.type
_entity.pdbx_description
1 polymer ?
#
loop_
_entity_poly.entity_id
_entity_poly.type
_entity_poly.pdbx_seq_one_letter_code
_entity_poly.pdbx_strand_id
1 'polypeptide(L)'
;MKVVQRARKEGQQVFVETCPQYLILDEKEYNRPGFSGAAFVCAPPLRKKEDREALREAVAKGEVDMLGTDHCSFNMKDQKTRGKDDFTRIPDGLRGCPVAEYGKVHTE
;
A
#
# COMPACT_ATOMS: atom_id res chain seq x y z
N MET A 1 3.39 5.58 -12.85
CA MET A 1 4.05 5.03 -14.07
C MET A 1 4.44 6.06 -15.12
N LYS A 2 3.63 7.06 -15.47
CA LYS A 2 3.95 8.04 -16.54
C LYS A 2 5.35 8.67 -16.45
N VAL A 3 5.77 9.07 -15.25
CA VAL A 3 7.10 9.67 -15.02
C VAL A 3 8.24 8.67 -15.26
N VAL A 4 8.11 7.45 -14.74
CA VAL A 4 9.06 6.34 -14.98
C VAL A 4 9.17 6.06 -16.48
N GLN A 5 8.03 5.91 -17.17
CA GLN A 5 7.99 5.64 -18.60
C GLN A 5 8.68 6.74 -19.40
N ARG A 6 8.48 8.02 -19.03
CA ARG A 6 9.18 9.14 -19.65
C ARG A 6 10.69 9.05 -19.43
N ALA A 7 11.14 8.84 -18.19
CA ALA A 7 12.56 8.75 -17.86
C ALA A 7 13.26 7.61 -18.63
N ARG A 8 12.63 6.43 -18.72
CA ARG A 8 13.12 5.31 -19.53
C ARG A 8 13.18 5.66 -21.03
N LYS A 9 12.17 6.34 -21.57
CA LYS A 9 12.18 6.82 -22.97
C LYS A 9 13.27 7.84 -23.25
N GLU A 10 13.65 8.63 -22.26
CA GLU A 10 14.77 9.59 -22.31
C GLU A 10 16.14 8.90 -22.14
N GLY A 11 16.19 7.56 -22.07
CA GLY A 11 17.43 6.78 -21.96
C GLY A 11 17.95 6.63 -20.53
N GLN A 12 17.20 7.07 -19.51
CA GLN A 12 17.61 6.95 -18.11
C GLN A 12 17.41 5.51 -17.60
N GLN A 13 18.38 5.01 -16.84
CA GLN A 13 18.26 3.73 -16.14
C GLN A 13 17.43 3.91 -14.86
N VAL A 14 16.19 3.42 -14.88
CA VAL A 14 15.24 3.53 -13.75
C VAL A 14 14.74 2.15 -13.37
N PHE A 15 14.87 1.81 -12.09
CA PHE A 15 14.30 0.62 -11.47
C PHE A 15 13.03 0.99 -10.70
N VAL A 16 12.04 0.11 -10.75
CA VAL A 16 10.72 0.27 -10.14
C VAL A 16 10.42 -0.93 -9.26
N GLU A 17 10.09 -0.65 -8.02
CA GLU A 17 9.53 -1.62 -7.08
C GLU A 17 8.08 -1.23 -6.78
N THR A 18 7.22 -2.24 -6.55
CA THR A 18 5.90 -2.03 -5.96
C THR A 18 5.55 -3.14 -4.99
N CYS A 19 4.71 -2.83 -4.02
CA CYS A 19 4.30 -3.79 -3.00
C CYS A 19 2.92 -4.41 -3.25
N PRO A 20 2.63 -5.63 -2.75
CA PRO A 20 1.35 -6.32 -2.90
C PRO A 20 0.13 -5.50 -2.46
N GLN A 21 0.24 -4.69 -1.40
CA GLN A 21 -0.85 -3.82 -0.93
C GLN A 21 -1.35 -2.87 -2.02
N TYR A 22 -0.46 -2.36 -2.89
CA TYR A 22 -0.82 -1.47 -3.99
C TYR A 22 -1.36 -2.21 -5.22
N LEU A 23 -1.34 -3.54 -5.22
CA LEU A 23 -1.92 -4.39 -6.27
C LEU A 23 -3.29 -4.97 -5.87
N ILE A 24 -3.56 -5.05 -4.56
CA ILE A 24 -4.73 -5.74 -4.01
C ILE A 24 -5.71 -4.74 -3.39
N LEU A 25 -5.21 -3.77 -2.62
CA LEU A 25 -6.02 -2.82 -1.85
C LEU A 25 -6.15 -1.48 -2.58
N ASP A 26 -7.17 -0.71 -2.18
CA ASP A 26 -7.44 0.64 -2.68
C ASP A 26 -7.95 1.52 -1.54
N GLU A 27 -8.12 2.82 -1.78
CA GLU A 27 -8.44 3.82 -0.75
C GLU A 27 -9.73 3.55 0.04
N LYS A 28 -10.61 2.66 -0.42
CA LYS A 28 -11.84 2.29 0.31
C LYS A 28 -11.55 1.72 1.70
N GLU A 29 -10.37 1.14 1.91
CA GLU A 29 -9.99 0.55 3.19
C GLU A 29 -9.96 1.58 4.33
N TYR A 30 -9.75 2.86 3.99
CA TYR A 30 -9.81 3.97 4.95
C TYR A 30 -11.23 4.26 5.46
N ASN A 31 -12.26 3.86 4.71
CA ASN A 31 -13.67 4.11 5.05
C ASN A 31 -14.29 3.00 5.92
N ARG A 32 -13.50 2.05 6.43
CA ARG A 32 -14.01 1.00 7.31
C ARG A 32 -14.60 1.60 8.60
N PRO A 33 -15.62 0.96 9.21
CA PRO A 33 -16.30 1.51 10.39
C PRO A 33 -15.37 1.81 11.58
N GLY A 34 -15.70 2.87 12.32
CA GLY A 34 -14.96 3.28 13.51
C GLY A 34 -13.52 3.68 13.17
N PHE A 35 -12.56 3.15 13.93
CA PHE A 35 -11.12 3.41 13.74
C PHE A 35 -10.40 2.27 12.98
N SER A 36 -11.13 1.31 12.43
CA SER A 36 -10.54 0.13 11.80
C SER A 36 -9.79 0.43 10.49
N GLY A 37 -10.10 1.55 9.83
CA GLY A 37 -9.33 2.05 8.68
C GLY A 37 -7.86 2.38 9.00
N ALA A 38 -7.54 2.67 10.26
CA ALA A 38 -6.17 2.94 10.70
C ALA A 38 -5.21 1.75 10.49
N ALA A 39 -5.75 0.52 10.41
CA ALA A 39 -4.98 -0.67 10.09
C ALA A 39 -4.31 -0.61 8.70
N PHE A 40 -4.83 0.25 7.80
CA PHE A 40 -4.39 0.37 6.41
C PHE A 40 -3.55 1.63 6.14
N VAL A 41 -3.21 2.39 7.19
CA VAL A 41 -2.38 3.58 7.09
C VAL A 41 -0.92 3.19 6.84
N CYS A 42 -0.37 3.66 5.72
CA CYS A 42 0.98 3.40 5.24
C CYS A 42 1.46 4.53 4.32
N ALA A 43 2.76 4.52 4.02
CA ALA A 43 3.41 5.51 3.17
C ALA A 43 4.19 4.82 2.03
N PRO A 44 3.91 5.14 0.75
CA PRO A 44 2.80 5.96 0.25
C PRO A 44 1.40 5.41 0.62
N PRO A 45 0.34 6.25 0.66
CA PRO A 45 -1.00 5.77 0.97
C PRO A 45 -1.59 4.96 -0.18
N LEU A 46 -2.57 4.10 0.15
CA LEU A 46 -3.40 3.41 -0.83
C LEU A 46 -4.10 4.43 -1.74
N ARG A 47 -4.19 4.09 -3.03
CA ARG A 47 -4.74 4.97 -4.06
C ARG A 47 -6.09 4.48 -4.54
N LYS A 48 -6.69 5.22 -5.47
CA LYS A 48 -7.96 4.86 -6.09
C LYS A 48 -7.86 3.52 -6.81
N LYS A 49 -8.99 2.88 -7.02
CA LYS A 49 -9.09 1.62 -7.76
C LYS A 49 -8.47 1.76 -9.16
N GLU A 50 -8.66 2.89 -9.83
CA GLU A 50 -8.13 3.14 -11.17
C GLU A 50 -6.59 3.16 -11.18
N ASP A 51 -5.97 3.73 -10.14
CA ASP A 51 -4.52 3.73 -9.98
C ASP A 51 -3.97 2.31 -9.71
N ARG A 52 -4.71 1.53 -8.90
CA ARG A 52 -4.39 0.11 -8.64
C ARG A 52 -4.41 -0.70 -9.93
N GLU A 53 -5.47 -0.58 -10.74
CA GLU A 53 -5.55 -1.30 -12.01
C GLU A 53 -4.46 -0.87 -12.99
N ALA A 54 -4.14 0.43 -13.08
CA ALA A 54 -3.03 0.92 -13.89
C ALA A 54 -1.67 0.35 -13.44
N LEU A 55 -1.45 0.19 -12.13
CA LEU A 55 -0.24 -0.44 -11.59
C LEU A 55 -0.19 -1.95 -11.90
N ARG A 56 -1.33 -2.66 -11.78
CA ARG A 56 -1.44 -4.08 -12.15
C ARG A 56 -1.11 -4.31 -13.63
N GLU A 57 -1.61 -3.45 -14.51
CA GLU A 57 -1.25 -3.49 -15.93
C GLU A 57 0.24 -3.26 -16.15
N ALA A 58 0.85 -2.31 -15.43
CA ALA A 58 2.28 -2.04 -15.54
C ALA A 58 3.12 -3.25 -15.09
N VAL A 59 2.72 -3.94 -14.01
CA VAL A 59 3.33 -5.20 -13.60
C VAL A 59 3.19 -6.26 -14.71
N ALA A 60 1.99 -6.43 -15.28
CA ALA A 60 1.75 -7.41 -16.34
C ALA A 60 2.55 -7.11 -17.63
N LYS A 61 2.83 -5.83 -17.91
CA LYS A 61 3.66 -5.36 -19.03
C LYS A 61 5.17 -5.46 -18.76
N GLY A 62 5.58 -5.91 -17.58
CA GLY A 62 7.00 -5.98 -17.19
C GLY A 62 7.64 -4.60 -16.95
N GLU A 63 6.83 -3.57 -16.66
CA GLU A 63 7.34 -2.23 -16.36
C GLU A 63 7.80 -2.08 -14.91
N VAL A 64 7.46 -3.03 -14.04
CA VAL A 64 7.88 -3.10 -12.64
C VAL A 64 8.92 -4.20 -12.50
N ASP A 65 10.07 -3.89 -11.92
CA ASP A 65 11.24 -4.78 -11.88
C ASP A 65 11.26 -5.68 -10.64
N MET A 66 10.66 -5.23 -9.53
CA MET A 66 10.69 -5.95 -8.25
C MET A 66 9.38 -5.82 -7.48
N LEU A 67 9.04 -6.86 -6.71
CA LEU A 67 7.99 -6.81 -5.70
C LEU A 67 8.61 -6.91 -4.30
N GLY A 68 8.47 -5.87 -3.50
CA GLY A 68 8.81 -5.85 -2.07
C GLY A 68 7.54 -5.91 -1.21
N THR A 69 7.65 -6.25 0.08
CA THR A 69 6.47 -6.24 0.96
C THR A 69 6.31 -4.94 1.72
N ASP A 70 7.39 -4.17 1.87
CA ASP A 70 7.49 -3.05 2.80
C ASP A 70 6.92 -3.41 4.18
N HIS A 71 7.29 -4.60 4.68
CA HIS A 71 6.77 -5.12 5.94
C HIS A 71 7.20 -4.21 7.10
N CYS A 72 6.23 -3.47 7.64
CA CYS A 72 6.39 -2.62 8.81
C CYS A 72 5.09 -2.69 9.61
N SER A 73 5.03 -3.59 10.60
CA SER A 73 3.78 -3.93 11.26
C SER A 73 3.60 -3.27 12.62
N PHE A 74 2.39 -2.80 12.88
CA PHE A 74 1.97 -2.23 14.15
C PHE A 74 0.65 -2.86 14.58
N ASN A 75 0.50 -3.17 15.86
CA ASN A 75 -0.74 -3.72 16.38
C ASN A 75 -1.82 -2.62 16.55
N MET A 76 -3.08 -3.04 16.58
CA MET A 76 -4.23 -2.13 16.74
C MET A 76 -4.52 -1.74 18.18
N LYS A 77 -3.95 -2.43 19.17
CA LYS A 77 -4.29 -2.25 20.58
C LYS A 77 -3.62 -1.01 21.16
N ASP A 78 -2.32 -0.83 20.97
CA ASP A 78 -1.53 0.24 21.58
C ASP A 78 -0.74 1.11 20.60
N GLN A 79 -0.41 0.60 19.40
CA GLN A 79 0.44 1.32 18.45
C GLN A 79 -0.37 2.18 17.48
N LYS A 80 -1.28 1.58 16.68
CA LYS A 80 -2.09 2.34 15.71
C LYS A 80 -3.06 3.32 16.38
N THR A 81 -3.55 2.99 17.58
CA THR A 81 -4.48 3.83 18.37
C THR A 81 -3.87 5.13 18.89
N ARG A 82 -2.54 5.31 18.83
CA ARG A 82 -1.86 6.57 19.16
C ARG A 82 -2.33 7.75 18.31
N GLY A 83 -2.86 7.50 17.12
CA GLY A 83 -3.41 8.52 16.23
C GLY A 83 -4.93 8.51 16.12
N LYS A 84 -5.64 8.04 17.15
CA LYS A 84 -7.11 8.01 17.18
C LYS A 84 -7.74 9.39 16.94
N ASP A 85 -7.14 10.43 17.53
CA ASP A 85 -7.63 11.81 17.45
C ASP A 85 -6.79 12.68 16.49
N ASP A 86 -5.71 12.13 15.92
CA ASP A 86 -4.80 12.80 14.99
C ASP A 86 -4.13 11.75 14.08
N PHE A 87 -4.56 11.71 12.82
CA PHE A 87 -4.08 10.71 11.86
C PHE A 87 -2.56 10.77 11.65
N THR A 88 -1.95 11.94 11.83
CA THR A 88 -0.49 12.14 11.65
C THR A 88 0.33 11.38 12.69
N ARG A 89 -0.32 10.91 13.77
CA ARG A 89 0.31 10.15 14.85
C ARG A 89 0.07 8.64 14.73
N ILE A 90 -0.64 8.19 13.69
CA ILE A 90 -0.76 6.76 13.38
C ILE A 90 0.58 6.32 12.80
N PRO A 91 1.28 5.34 13.40
CA PRO A 91 2.51 4.81 12.82
C PRO A 91 2.21 4.18 11.46
N ASP A 92 2.88 4.66 10.41
CA ASP A 92 2.72 4.20 9.03
C ASP A 92 3.36 2.83 8.82
N GLY A 93 2.59 1.89 8.27
CA GLY A 93 3.12 0.59 7.92
C GLY A 93 2.03 -0.48 7.91
N LEU A 94 2.21 -1.47 7.02
CA LEU A 94 1.37 -2.65 6.93
C LEU A 94 2.17 -3.91 7.23
N ARG A 95 1.47 -4.94 7.71
CA ARG A 95 2.03 -6.30 7.69
C ARG A 95 2.25 -6.69 6.23
N GLY A 96 3.48 -7.12 5.92
CA GLY A 96 3.79 -7.76 4.66
C GLY A 96 2.87 -8.96 4.41
N CYS A 97 2.26 -8.98 3.24
CA CYS A 97 1.26 -9.94 2.80
C CYS A 97 1.75 -11.40 2.91
N PRO A 98 0.97 -12.31 3.51
CA PRO A 98 0.53 -13.50 2.81
C PRO A 98 -0.88 -13.23 2.30
N VAL A 99 -1.15 -13.61 1.06
CA VAL A 99 -2.41 -13.43 0.32
C VAL A 99 -3.60 -14.21 0.95
N ALA A 100 -3.50 -14.60 2.23
CA ALA A 100 -4.23 -15.71 2.83
C ALA A 100 -5.58 -15.34 3.46
N GLU A 101 -5.89 -14.06 3.74
CA GLU A 101 -7.20 -13.70 4.29
C GLU A 101 -7.72 -12.38 3.72
N TYR A 102 -8.44 -12.46 2.60
CA TYR A 102 -9.07 -11.37 1.84
C TYR A 102 -10.14 -10.54 2.61
N GLY A 103 -9.92 -10.19 3.88
CA GLY A 103 -10.83 -9.33 4.62
C GLY A 103 -10.71 -9.31 6.15
N LYS A 104 -9.86 -10.13 6.77
CA LYS A 104 -9.76 -10.20 8.23
C LYS A 104 -8.50 -9.49 8.72
N VAL A 105 -8.72 -8.45 9.53
CA VAL A 105 -7.65 -7.85 10.32
C VAL A 105 -7.47 -8.74 11.55
N HIS A 106 -6.37 -9.49 11.63
CA HIS A 106 -6.00 -10.18 12.87
C HIS A 106 -5.62 -9.14 13.91
N THR A 107 -6.37 -9.13 15.02
CA THR A 107 -6.26 -8.16 16.12
C THR A 107 -5.28 -8.59 17.21
N GLU A 108 -4.39 -9.54 16.92
CA GLU A 108 -3.35 -9.99 17.86
C GLU A 108 -2.15 -9.03 17.90
#